data_AF-A0A433D3W1-F1
#
_entry.id   AF-A0A433D3W1-F1
#
_cell.length_a   1.000
_cell.length_b   1.000
_cell.length_c   1.000
_cell.angle_alpha   90.00
_cell.angle_beta   90.00
_cell.angle_gamma   90.00
#
_symmetry.space_group_name_H-M   'P 1'
#
loop_
_entity.id
_entity.type
_entity.pdbx_description
1 polymer ?
#
loop_
_entity_poly.entity_id
_entity_poly.type
_entity_poly.pdbx_seq_one_letter_code
_entity_poly.pdbx_strand_id
1 'polypeptide(L)'
;MSWPLPNRLAVLLAYFLLLTATALAAGPSSGISKTPLNIPQNFVNVNILRTLDLSSAIVREFTTVVVQNVAKEAQQVYFVPVTELMEAHVAIVEASDKKSGTQLIVAKDSFDSEKLIQYYKVALLQPLKPQDKITITLKVVYTHALSAFPQEIPQVAKQLLKYTGNIFVFSAYLSEKQKTVVKLPTTNVVTYTEGEAASKSGNLITYGPFSSIPPHKQTEFFVHYENTKPLLTFSRVRRELEVSHWGGNLAVEEHFELKHDGARAQDICILHAADITVNLPFLIPSIPHSLCRLKGQFSRIQFQQSAYVHHQTIVLKALTFKLPAGASDPYYRDEIGNVSTSNFRATPRETTLELRPRYPLFGGWNYTWYHGYNLPLDAFARSRKETGVYVLNVPFLETIANATVDRAIVRIVLPEGAT
;
A
#
# COMPACT_ATOMS: atom_id res chain seq x y z
N MET A 1 29.27 -30.81 67.02
CA MET A 1 30.22 -31.67 66.29
C MET A 1 29.60 -31.93 64.92
N SER A 2 30.17 -31.70 63.76
CA SER A 2 31.44 -31.14 63.27
C SER A 2 31.27 -31.17 61.74
N TRP A 3 31.63 -30.08 61.06
CA TRP A 3 31.74 -29.96 59.58
C TRP A 3 32.87 -30.89 59.04
N PRO A 4 32.93 -31.28 57.73
CA PRO A 4 33.29 -30.33 56.67
C PRO A 4 32.70 -30.53 55.25
N LEU A 5 32.59 -29.40 54.53
CA LEU A 5 32.75 -29.31 53.08
C LEU A 5 34.18 -29.74 52.71
N PRO A 6 34.37 -30.63 51.72
CA PRO A 6 34.66 -30.11 50.38
C PRO A 6 34.21 -31.05 49.25
N ASN A 7 33.45 -30.52 48.28
CA ASN A 7 33.46 -30.93 46.86
C ASN A 7 32.36 -30.27 46.01
N ARG A 8 31.57 -29.36 46.58
CA ARG A 8 30.66 -28.52 45.78
C ARG A 8 31.35 -27.42 44.96
N LEU A 9 32.68 -27.28 45.06
CA LEU A 9 33.46 -26.32 44.25
C LEU A 9 33.97 -26.87 42.91
N ALA A 10 33.96 -28.20 42.70
CA ALA A 10 34.45 -28.79 41.44
C ALA A 10 33.35 -29.02 40.38
N VAL A 11 32.07 -28.97 40.75
CA VAL A 11 30.95 -29.14 39.81
C VAL A 11 30.33 -27.79 39.38
N LEU A 12 30.57 -26.72 40.16
CA LEU A 12 30.08 -25.37 39.83
C LEU A 12 31.02 -24.59 38.89
N LEU A 13 32.26 -25.05 38.69
CA LEU A 13 33.24 -24.43 37.78
C LEU A 13 33.26 -25.02 36.36
N ALA A 14 32.56 -26.13 36.11
CA ALA A 14 32.41 -26.74 34.78
C ALA A 14 31.09 -26.36 34.07
N TYR A 15 30.18 -25.67 34.75
CA TYR A 15 28.93 -25.15 34.17
C TYR A 15 28.95 -23.63 33.92
N PHE A 16 30.07 -22.97 34.21
CA PHE A 16 30.26 -21.53 34.04
C PHE A 16 31.09 -21.16 32.80
N LEU A 17 31.26 -22.10 31.88
CA LEU A 17 32.09 -21.94 30.67
C LEU A 17 31.51 -22.71 29.48
N LEU A 18 30.22 -22.51 29.17
CA LEU A 18 29.67 -22.60 27.81
C LEU A 18 28.22 -22.05 27.79
N LEU A 19 27.91 -21.24 26.78
CA LEU A 19 26.63 -20.58 26.49
C LEU A 19 26.29 -19.28 27.26
N THR A 20 27.17 -18.28 27.14
CA THR A 20 26.66 -16.94 26.82
C THR A 20 26.18 -16.96 25.36
N ALA A 21 24.96 -17.45 25.12
CA ALA A 21 24.27 -17.16 23.88
C ALA A 21 23.83 -15.69 23.96
N THR A 22 24.67 -14.81 23.43
CA THR A 22 24.25 -13.47 23.05
C THR A 22 23.06 -13.62 22.10
N ALA A 23 21.85 -13.40 22.62
CA ALA A 23 20.69 -13.09 21.82
C ALA A 23 20.97 -11.75 21.12
N LEU A 24 21.67 -11.79 19.98
CA LEU A 24 21.51 -10.75 18.99
C LEU A 24 20.07 -10.85 18.51
N ALA A 25 19.21 -10.02 19.08
CA ALA A 25 18.05 -9.54 18.37
C ALA A 25 18.58 -8.87 17.10
N ALA A 26 18.57 -9.60 15.98
CA ALA A 26 18.82 -9.03 14.68
C ALA A 26 17.68 -8.03 14.42
N GLY A 27 17.93 -6.77 14.71
CA GLY A 27 17.16 -5.67 14.14
C GLY A 27 17.24 -5.75 12.61
N PRO A 28 16.32 -5.09 11.87
CA PRO A 28 16.39 -5.06 10.42
C PRO A 28 17.74 -4.47 10.00
N SER A 29 18.66 -5.32 9.53
CA SER A 29 19.98 -4.88 9.11
C SER A 29 19.88 -4.29 7.71
N SER A 30 19.92 -2.96 7.62
CA SER A 30 20.21 -2.24 6.38
C SER A 30 21.70 -2.28 6.02
N GLY A 31 22.37 -3.40 6.32
CA GLY A 31 23.79 -3.59 6.04
C GLY A 31 24.02 -3.88 4.57
N ILE A 32 24.67 -2.96 3.87
CA ILE A 32 25.17 -3.18 2.51
C ILE A 32 26.30 -4.23 2.61
N SER A 33 25.98 -5.48 2.27
CA SER A 33 26.98 -6.54 2.15
C SER A 33 27.78 -6.30 0.86
N LYS A 34 29.10 -6.12 0.99
CA LYS A 34 30.03 -5.96 -0.15
C LYS A 34 30.28 -7.25 -0.94
N THR A 35 29.66 -8.36 -0.54
CA THR A 35 29.74 -9.65 -1.23
C THR A 35 28.44 -9.92 -1.99
N PRO A 36 28.50 -10.30 -3.28
CA PRO A 36 27.31 -10.57 -4.06
C PRO A 36 26.50 -11.66 -3.38
N LEU A 37 25.27 -11.34 -3.01
CA LEU A 37 24.36 -12.26 -2.36
C LEU A 37 24.00 -13.38 -3.35
N ASN A 38 24.53 -14.58 -3.12
CA ASN A 38 24.19 -15.74 -3.93
C ASN A 38 22.96 -16.44 -3.35
N ILE A 39 21.81 -16.31 -4.03
CA ILE A 39 20.58 -17.00 -3.63
C ILE A 39 20.69 -18.48 -4.03
N PRO A 40 20.61 -19.42 -3.07
CA PRO A 40 20.72 -20.84 -3.38
C PRO A 40 19.55 -21.28 -4.25
N GLN A 41 19.85 -21.95 -5.36
CA GLN A 41 18.84 -22.44 -6.32
C GLN A 41 18.18 -23.74 -5.83
N ASN A 42 17.63 -23.69 -4.62
CA ASN A 42 17.05 -24.84 -3.92
C ASN A 42 15.60 -25.12 -4.34
N PHE A 43 14.94 -24.17 -5.00
CA PHE A 43 13.53 -24.25 -5.35
C PHE A 43 13.29 -24.04 -6.84
N VAL A 44 12.19 -24.61 -7.32
CA VAL A 44 11.60 -24.35 -8.63
C VAL A 44 10.13 -23.97 -8.44
N ASN A 45 9.68 -22.97 -9.19
CA ASN A 45 8.28 -22.56 -9.20
C ASN A 45 7.53 -23.34 -10.28
N VAL A 46 6.75 -24.34 -9.88
CA VAL A 46 6.00 -25.22 -10.80
C VAL A 46 4.87 -24.47 -11.49
N ASN A 47 4.17 -23.61 -10.75
CA ASN A 47 3.09 -22.81 -11.30
C ASN A 47 2.95 -21.49 -10.53
N ILE A 48 2.85 -20.39 -11.27
CA ILE A 48 2.62 -19.06 -10.72
C ILE A 48 1.37 -18.46 -11.35
N LEU A 49 0.42 -18.06 -10.51
CA LEU A 49 -0.70 -17.21 -10.87
C LEU A 49 -0.58 -15.87 -10.16
N ARG A 50 -0.29 -14.82 -10.92
CA ARG A 50 -0.26 -13.44 -10.42
C ARG A 50 -1.55 -12.72 -10.80
N THR A 51 -2.18 -12.06 -9.83
CA THR A 51 -3.30 -11.14 -10.05
C THR A 51 -2.90 -9.74 -9.60
N LEU A 52 -2.89 -8.78 -10.52
CA LEU A 52 -2.69 -7.36 -10.25
C LEU A 52 -4.05 -6.66 -10.20
N ASP A 53 -4.49 -6.21 -9.03
CA ASP A 53 -5.72 -5.43 -8.87
C ASP A 53 -5.41 -3.93 -8.92
N LEU A 54 -5.85 -3.29 -10.01
CA LEU A 54 -5.71 -1.86 -10.30
C LEU A 54 -7.03 -1.09 -10.10
N SER A 55 -8.02 -1.67 -9.42
CA SER A 55 -9.38 -1.10 -9.27
C SER A 55 -9.51 -0.01 -8.19
N SER A 56 -8.43 0.31 -7.50
CA SER A 56 -8.35 1.34 -6.45
C SER A 56 -7.13 2.25 -6.65
N ALA A 57 -6.99 3.28 -5.81
CA ALA A 57 -5.83 4.17 -5.80
C ALA A 57 -4.49 3.46 -5.49
N ILE A 58 -4.54 2.27 -4.87
CA ILE A 58 -3.38 1.42 -4.60
C ILE A 58 -3.39 0.18 -5.50
N VAL A 59 -2.21 -0.29 -5.86
CA VAL A 59 -2.00 -1.52 -6.64
C VAL A 59 -1.82 -2.68 -5.67
N ARG A 60 -2.62 -3.73 -5.81
CA ARG A 60 -2.47 -4.95 -5.01
C ARG A 60 -2.05 -6.10 -5.91
N GLU A 61 -0.91 -6.69 -5.62
CA GLU A 61 -0.41 -7.89 -6.28
C GLU A 61 -0.69 -9.10 -5.39
N PHE A 62 -1.43 -10.06 -5.93
CA PHE A 62 -1.66 -11.37 -5.31
C PHE A 62 -0.99 -12.44 -6.16
N THR A 63 0.07 -13.05 -5.65
CA THR A 63 0.85 -14.06 -6.36
C THR A 63 0.70 -15.40 -5.64
N THR A 64 -0.04 -16.33 -6.24
CA THR A 64 -0.12 -17.72 -5.79
C THR A 64 0.98 -18.51 -6.50
N VAL A 65 1.94 -19.03 -5.74
CA VAL A 65 3.06 -19.81 -6.28
C VAL A 65 3.07 -21.22 -5.68
N VAL A 66 3.19 -22.22 -6.55
CA VAL A 66 3.47 -23.61 -6.17
C VAL A 66 4.98 -23.81 -6.22
N VAL A 67 5.59 -23.89 -5.05
CA VAL A 67 7.03 -24.04 -4.86
C VAL A 67 7.36 -25.51 -4.64
N GLN A 68 8.37 -26.04 -5.35
CA GLN A 68 8.91 -27.39 -5.17
C GLN A 68 10.36 -27.30 -4.69
N ASN A 69 10.71 -28.07 -3.66
CA ASN A 69 12.11 -28.20 -3.23
C ASN A 69 12.86 -29.16 -4.16
N VAL A 70 13.90 -28.68 -4.83
CA VAL A 70 14.78 -29.48 -5.69
C VAL A 70 16.14 -29.77 -5.05
N ALA A 71 16.42 -29.20 -3.86
CA ALA A 71 17.62 -29.50 -3.10
C ALA A 71 17.58 -30.91 -2.48
N LYS A 72 18.75 -31.44 -2.15
CA LYS A 72 18.90 -32.73 -1.45
C LYS A 72 18.47 -32.66 0.02
N GLU A 73 18.48 -31.46 0.59
CA GLU A 73 18.17 -31.21 2.00
C GLU A 73 16.82 -30.53 2.15
N ALA A 74 16.24 -30.64 3.35
CA ALA A 74 15.02 -29.91 3.68
C ALA A 74 15.31 -28.41 3.79
N GLN A 75 14.43 -27.58 3.24
CA GLN A 75 14.63 -26.13 3.16
C GLN A 75 13.46 -25.39 3.80
N GLN A 76 13.75 -24.34 4.58
CA GLN A 76 12.73 -23.61 5.34
C GLN A 76 12.57 -22.15 4.91
N VAL A 77 13.47 -21.61 4.08
CA VAL A 77 13.46 -20.19 3.72
C VAL A 77 13.27 -20.04 2.22
N TYR A 78 12.22 -19.33 1.82
CA TYR A 78 11.97 -18.94 0.44
C TYR A 78 12.29 -17.46 0.25
N PHE A 79 12.85 -17.09 -0.91
CA PHE A 79 13.31 -15.72 -1.19
C PHE A 79 12.39 -15.06 -2.22
N VAL A 80 11.94 -13.84 -1.93
CA VAL A 80 11.11 -13.01 -2.80
C VAL A 80 11.88 -11.75 -3.18
N PRO A 81 12.30 -11.60 -4.45
CA PRO A 81 12.97 -10.38 -4.89
C PRO A 81 11.97 -9.29 -5.28
N VAL A 82 12.30 -8.05 -4.94
CA VAL A 82 11.62 -6.84 -5.40
C VAL A 82 12.69 -5.92 -5.97
N THR A 83 12.47 -5.35 -7.16
CA THR A 83 13.40 -4.39 -7.75
C THR A 83 13.42 -3.11 -6.93
N GLU A 84 14.55 -2.41 -6.85
CA GLU A 84 14.67 -1.15 -6.11
C GLU A 84 13.59 -0.13 -6.52
N LEU A 85 13.34 -0.02 -7.83
CA LEU A 85 12.30 0.86 -8.38
C LEU A 85 10.90 0.55 -7.83
N MET A 86 10.55 -0.73 -7.66
CA MET A 86 9.25 -1.12 -7.11
C MET A 86 9.25 -1.10 -5.57
N GLU A 87 10.39 -1.39 -4.95
CA GLU A 87 10.59 -1.40 -3.51
C GLU A 87 10.30 -0.01 -2.89
N ALA A 88 10.66 1.07 -3.58
CA ALA A 88 10.32 2.44 -3.18
C ALA A 88 8.81 2.68 -3.02
N HIS A 89 7.97 1.84 -3.64
CA HIS A 89 6.51 1.92 -3.62
C HIS A 89 5.86 0.89 -2.70
N VAL A 90 6.61 -0.09 -2.16
CA VAL A 90 6.07 -1.17 -1.34
C VAL A 90 5.61 -0.63 0.02
N ALA A 91 4.34 -0.88 0.36
CA ALA A 91 3.79 -0.59 1.68
C ALA A 91 3.63 -1.85 2.55
N ILE A 92 3.25 -2.97 1.95
CA ILE A 92 2.97 -4.23 2.65
C ILE A 92 3.51 -5.40 1.83
N VAL A 93 4.19 -6.33 2.51
CA VAL A 93 4.55 -7.65 1.96
C VAL A 93 4.06 -8.69 2.97
N GLU A 94 3.09 -9.49 2.56
CA GLU A 94 2.51 -10.57 3.35
C GLU A 94 2.64 -11.90 2.59
N ALA A 95 2.83 -12.98 3.33
CA ALA A 95 2.83 -14.33 2.80
C ALA A 95 1.93 -15.22 3.66
N SER A 96 1.22 -16.14 3.03
CA SER A 96 0.45 -17.18 3.74
C SER A 96 0.56 -18.51 3.02
N ASP A 97 0.44 -19.59 3.78
CA ASP A 97 0.27 -20.92 3.19
C ASP A 97 -1.20 -21.09 2.78
N LYS A 98 -1.43 -21.39 1.51
CA LYS A 98 -2.79 -21.52 0.95
C LYS A 98 -3.57 -22.68 1.55
N LYS A 99 -2.90 -23.77 1.97
CA LYS A 99 -3.58 -24.96 2.49
C LYS A 99 -4.04 -24.75 3.93
N SER A 100 -3.17 -24.21 4.77
CA SER A 100 -3.45 -23.95 6.19
C SER A 100 -4.14 -22.61 6.45
N GLY A 101 -4.08 -21.66 5.50
CA GLY A 101 -4.51 -20.28 5.69
C GLY A 101 -3.66 -19.49 6.69
N THR A 102 -2.58 -20.09 7.20
CA THR A 102 -1.73 -19.51 8.25
C THR A 102 -0.78 -18.49 7.63
N GLN A 103 -0.62 -17.34 8.27
CA GLN A 103 0.35 -16.32 7.86
C GLN A 103 1.78 -16.80 8.11
N LEU A 104 2.64 -16.62 7.12
CA LEU A 104 4.06 -16.91 7.18
C LEU A 104 4.82 -15.66 7.62
N ILE A 105 5.96 -15.87 8.29
CA ILE A 105 6.80 -14.76 8.73
C ILE A 105 7.58 -14.25 7.50
N VAL A 106 7.38 -12.98 7.18
CA VAL A 106 8.10 -12.27 6.12
C VAL A 106 9.03 -11.25 6.76
N ALA A 107 10.32 -11.30 6.41
CA ALA A 107 11.31 -10.35 6.88
C ALA A 107 12.08 -9.75 5.70
N LYS A 108 12.30 -8.44 5.73
CA LYS A 108 13.23 -7.77 4.82
C LYS A 108 14.65 -8.23 5.15
N ASP A 109 15.36 -8.72 4.15
CA ASP A 109 16.68 -9.32 4.32
C ASP A 109 17.75 -8.42 3.70
N SER A 110 18.42 -8.89 2.66
CA SER A 110 19.60 -8.26 2.08
C SER A 110 19.25 -7.50 0.80
N PHE A 111 20.03 -6.45 0.54
CA PHE A 111 19.98 -5.67 -0.69
C PHE A 111 21.18 -6.02 -1.57
N ASP A 112 20.92 -6.44 -2.80
CA ASP A 112 21.94 -6.64 -3.84
C ASP A 112 22.12 -5.33 -4.59
N SER A 113 23.22 -4.63 -4.32
CA SER A 113 23.54 -3.33 -4.92
C SER A 113 23.98 -3.42 -6.39
N GLU A 114 24.43 -4.59 -6.85
CA GLU A 114 24.81 -4.76 -8.27
C GLU A 114 23.58 -4.94 -9.15
N LYS A 115 22.59 -5.69 -8.65
CA LYS A 115 21.33 -5.94 -9.37
C LYS A 115 20.22 -4.95 -9.03
N LEU A 116 20.41 -4.11 -8.01
CA LEU A 116 19.41 -3.21 -7.44
C LEU A 116 18.13 -3.98 -7.04
N ILE A 117 18.31 -5.05 -6.26
CA ILE A 117 17.23 -5.94 -5.82
C ILE A 117 17.20 -5.98 -4.29
N GLN A 118 16.03 -5.72 -3.73
CA GLN A 118 15.73 -6.00 -2.34
C GLN A 118 15.17 -7.42 -2.21
N TYR A 119 15.77 -8.24 -1.33
CA TYR A 119 15.25 -9.57 -1.02
C TYR A 119 14.43 -9.56 0.27
N TYR A 120 13.35 -10.33 0.25
CA TYR A 120 12.56 -10.70 1.42
C TYR A 120 12.68 -12.20 1.67
N LYS A 121 12.82 -12.58 2.94
CA LYS A 121 12.78 -13.96 3.39
C LYS A 121 11.38 -14.32 3.87
N VAL A 122 10.84 -15.40 3.34
CA VAL A 122 9.60 -16.03 3.77
C VAL A 122 9.96 -17.31 4.51
N ALA A 123 9.74 -17.35 5.82
CA ALA A 123 9.98 -18.51 6.64
C ALA A 123 8.79 -19.48 6.57
N LEU A 124 9.03 -20.71 6.12
CA LEU A 124 8.05 -21.78 6.10
C LEU A 124 7.81 -22.31 7.53
N LEU A 125 6.55 -22.64 7.84
CA LEU A 125 6.18 -23.19 9.16
C LEU A 125 6.92 -24.49 9.48
N GLN A 126 7.14 -25.32 8.45
CA GLN A 126 7.90 -26.55 8.54
C GLN A 126 8.90 -26.62 7.39
N PRO A 127 10.10 -27.17 7.60
CA PRO A 127 11.06 -27.41 6.53
C PRO A 127 10.44 -28.28 5.43
N LEU A 128 10.50 -27.80 4.18
CA LEU A 128 9.99 -28.51 3.02
C LEU A 128 10.99 -29.60 2.63
N LYS A 129 10.57 -30.87 2.66
CA LYS A 129 11.43 -32.01 2.32
C LYS A 129 11.80 -31.99 0.82
N PRO A 130 12.85 -32.70 0.41
CA PRO A 130 13.19 -32.85 -1.01
C PRO A 130 11.99 -33.34 -1.82
N GLN A 131 11.77 -32.75 -3.00
CA GLN A 131 10.66 -33.02 -3.93
C GLN A 131 9.24 -32.68 -3.45
N ASP A 132 9.06 -32.32 -2.17
CA ASP A 132 7.76 -31.87 -1.68
C ASP A 132 7.38 -30.48 -2.23
N LYS A 133 6.07 -30.23 -2.25
CA LYS A 133 5.48 -29.00 -2.79
C LYS A 133 4.66 -28.26 -1.73
N ILE A 134 4.79 -26.94 -1.73
CA ILE A 134 3.97 -26.02 -0.92
C ILE A 134 3.37 -24.94 -1.82
N THR A 135 2.18 -24.46 -1.47
CA THR A 135 1.52 -23.36 -2.19
C THR A 135 1.52 -22.12 -1.33
N ILE A 136 2.33 -21.14 -1.71
CA ILE A 136 2.47 -19.86 -1.00
C ILE A 136 1.61 -18.82 -1.71
N THR A 137 0.85 -18.04 -0.94
CA THR A 137 0.13 -16.85 -1.42
C THR A 137 0.88 -15.63 -0.93
N LEU A 138 1.49 -14.89 -1.85
CA LEU A 138 2.16 -13.63 -1.60
C LEU A 138 1.19 -12.49 -1.91
N LYS A 139 1.14 -11.49 -1.03
CA LYS A 139 0.39 -10.25 -1.23
C LYS A 139 1.35 -9.08 -1.07
N VAL A 140 1.55 -8.34 -2.14
CA VAL A 140 2.35 -7.12 -2.15
C VAL A 140 1.44 -5.94 -2.47
N VAL A 141 1.53 -4.88 -1.68
CA VAL A 141 0.74 -3.66 -1.89
C VAL A 141 1.68 -2.53 -2.26
N TYR A 142 1.46 -1.92 -3.42
CA TYR A 142 2.22 -0.77 -3.89
C TYR A 142 1.38 0.51 -3.79
N THR A 143 2.01 1.55 -3.27
CA THR A 143 1.50 2.92 -3.19
C THR A 143 2.21 3.78 -4.23
N HIS A 144 1.56 4.82 -4.74
CA HIS A 144 2.18 5.72 -5.75
C HIS A 144 2.67 5.04 -7.04
N ALA A 145 2.19 3.83 -7.34
CA ALA A 145 2.56 3.08 -8.55
C ALA A 145 1.64 3.40 -9.76
N LEU A 146 0.58 4.18 -9.54
CA LEU A 146 -0.35 4.63 -10.58
C LEU A 146 -0.09 6.09 -10.90
N SER A 147 -0.09 6.43 -12.18
CA SER A 147 0.10 7.80 -12.66
C SER A 147 -1.06 8.25 -13.54
N ALA A 148 -1.49 9.49 -13.39
CA ALA A 148 -2.47 10.08 -14.29
C ALA A 148 -1.84 10.36 -15.66
N PHE A 149 -2.49 9.90 -16.74
CA PHE A 149 -2.03 10.13 -18.10
C PHE A 149 -3.24 10.37 -19.03
N PRO A 150 -3.46 11.59 -19.55
CA PRO A 150 -2.64 12.79 -19.37
C PRO A 150 -2.67 13.33 -17.92
N GLN A 151 -1.66 14.13 -17.56
CA GLN A 151 -1.57 14.73 -16.22
C GLN A 151 -2.59 15.85 -15.98
N GLU A 152 -3.11 16.44 -17.06
CA GLU A 152 -4.10 17.51 -17.06
C GLU A 152 -5.31 17.07 -17.88
N ILE A 153 -6.50 17.38 -17.39
CA ILE A 153 -7.77 17.05 -18.03
C ILE A 153 -8.79 18.19 -17.85
N PRO A 154 -9.70 18.42 -18.81
CA PRO A 154 -10.82 19.32 -18.62
C PRO A 154 -11.66 18.94 -17.40
N GLN A 155 -12.35 19.91 -16.80
CA GLN A 155 -13.10 19.70 -15.56
C GLN A 155 -14.15 18.57 -15.65
N VAL A 156 -14.72 18.37 -16.84
CA VAL A 156 -15.76 17.35 -17.12
C VAL A 156 -15.22 16.07 -17.75
N ALA A 157 -13.91 15.98 -17.98
CA ALA A 157 -13.32 14.82 -18.62
C ALA A 157 -13.13 13.65 -17.64
N LYS A 158 -13.10 12.45 -18.21
CA LYS A 158 -12.80 11.22 -17.48
C LYS A 158 -11.31 11.15 -17.18
N GLN A 159 -10.97 10.67 -16.00
CA GLN A 159 -9.58 10.43 -15.65
C GLN A 159 -9.11 9.10 -16.20
N LEU A 160 -7.90 9.10 -16.76
CA LEU A 160 -7.22 7.92 -17.24
C LEU A 160 -5.94 7.72 -16.44
N LEU A 161 -5.65 6.48 -16.05
CA LEU A 161 -4.44 6.10 -15.32
C LEU A 161 -3.58 5.17 -16.15
N LYS A 162 -2.27 5.32 -15.99
CA LYS A 162 -1.25 4.44 -16.54
C LYS A 162 -0.56 3.71 -15.38
N TYR A 163 -0.57 2.38 -15.46
CA TYR A 163 0.28 1.50 -14.67
C TYR A 163 1.39 0.94 -15.56
N THR A 164 2.61 0.87 -15.04
CA THR A 164 3.77 0.31 -15.72
C THR A 164 4.43 -0.71 -14.78
N GLY A 165 4.78 -1.89 -15.28
CA GLY A 165 5.37 -2.94 -14.46
C GLY A 165 5.99 -4.04 -15.31
N ASN A 166 6.31 -5.17 -14.70
CA ASN A 166 6.85 -6.36 -15.39
C ASN A 166 5.72 -7.32 -15.77
N ILE A 167 5.68 -7.87 -16.99
CA ILE A 167 4.72 -8.91 -17.42
C ILE A 167 4.92 -10.18 -16.58
N PHE A 168 6.18 -10.52 -16.34
CA PHE A 168 6.58 -11.68 -15.56
C PHE A 168 6.59 -11.36 -14.06
N VAL A 169 6.50 -12.40 -13.24
CA VAL A 169 6.68 -12.28 -11.80
C VAL A 169 8.18 -12.25 -11.58
N PHE A 170 8.65 -11.19 -10.95
CA PHE A 170 10.07 -11.08 -10.65
C PHE A 170 10.42 -12.08 -9.56
N SER A 171 11.00 -13.22 -9.94
CA SER A 171 11.33 -14.32 -9.03
C SER A 171 12.82 -14.62 -9.02
N ALA A 172 13.33 -15.12 -7.90
CA ALA A 172 14.72 -15.54 -7.73
C ALA A 172 14.99 -16.96 -8.25
N TYR A 173 13.93 -17.67 -8.66
CA TYR A 173 13.96 -19.07 -9.08
C TYR A 173 13.35 -19.24 -10.47
N LEU A 174 13.67 -20.36 -11.12
CA LEU A 174 13.07 -20.76 -12.40
C LEU A 174 11.56 -20.96 -12.24
N SER A 175 10.79 -20.46 -13.20
CA SER A 175 9.33 -20.62 -13.24
C SER A 175 8.92 -21.47 -14.43
N GLU A 176 8.41 -22.68 -14.18
CA GLU A 176 7.99 -23.61 -15.24
C GLU A 176 6.75 -23.11 -15.97
N LYS A 177 5.75 -22.61 -15.24
CA LYS A 177 4.52 -22.04 -15.78
C LYS A 177 4.16 -20.75 -15.06
N GLN A 178 3.80 -19.73 -15.81
CA GLN A 178 3.33 -18.48 -15.26
C GLN A 178 2.13 -17.92 -16.02
N LYS A 179 1.16 -17.39 -15.28
CA LYS A 179 0.07 -16.57 -15.80
C LYS A 179 -0.05 -15.27 -14.99
N THR A 180 -0.22 -14.15 -15.69
CA THR A 180 -0.50 -12.84 -15.09
C THR A 180 -1.91 -12.40 -15.48
N VAL A 181 -2.71 -11.97 -14.51
CA VAL A 181 -4.05 -11.41 -14.71
C VAL A 181 -4.07 -10.00 -14.13
N VAL A 182 -4.54 -9.02 -14.89
CA VAL A 182 -4.70 -7.63 -14.48
C VAL A 182 -6.18 -7.32 -14.39
N LYS A 183 -6.63 -6.87 -13.22
CA LYS A 183 -8.02 -6.51 -12.96
C LYS A 183 -8.16 -4.99 -12.94
N LEU A 184 -9.08 -4.51 -13.76
CA LEU A 184 -9.34 -3.08 -13.96
C LEU A 184 -10.67 -2.67 -13.31
N PRO A 185 -10.83 -1.39 -12.94
CA PRO A 185 -12.07 -0.87 -12.38
C PRO A 185 -13.23 -0.88 -13.38
N THR A 186 -12.94 -0.71 -14.67
CA THR A 186 -13.91 -0.62 -15.76
C THR A 186 -13.47 -1.45 -16.97
N THR A 187 -14.36 -1.64 -17.94
CA THR A 187 -14.04 -2.28 -19.23
C THR A 187 -13.35 -1.34 -20.23
N ASN A 188 -13.35 -0.03 -19.93
CA ASN A 188 -12.79 1.02 -20.78
C ASN A 188 -11.28 1.07 -20.62
N VAL A 189 -10.61 0.45 -21.58
CA VAL A 189 -9.15 0.41 -21.70
C VAL A 189 -8.79 1.17 -22.96
N VAL A 190 -7.89 2.14 -22.82
CA VAL A 190 -7.44 2.96 -23.95
C VAL A 190 -6.37 2.19 -24.72
N THR A 191 -5.31 1.77 -24.02
CA THR A 191 -4.22 0.97 -24.58
C THR A 191 -3.65 0.03 -23.52
N TYR A 192 -3.11 -1.10 -23.96
CA TYR A 192 -2.36 -2.03 -23.14
C TYR A 192 -1.30 -2.70 -24.00
N THR A 193 -0.26 -3.26 -23.39
CA THR A 193 0.76 -3.99 -24.15
C THR A 193 0.15 -5.25 -24.77
N GLU A 194 0.10 -5.30 -26.09
CA GLU A 194 -0.38 -6.47 -26.83
C GLU A 194 0.77 -7.47 -27.07
N GLY A 195 0.42 -8.73 -27.35
CA GLY A 195 1.37 -9.80 -27.65
C GLY A 195 0.65 -11.11 -27.91
N GLU A 196 1.36 -12.13 -28.40
CA GLU A 196 0.78 -13.41 -28.82
C GLU A 196 -0.02 -14.12 -27.72
N ALA A 197 0.31 -13.89 -26.45
CA ALA A 197 -0.35 -14.48 -25.29
C ALA A 197 -1.14 -13.46 -24.45
N ALA A 198 -1.48 -12.30 -25.01
CA ALA A 198 -2.31 -11.29 -24.35
C ALA A 198 -3.77 -11.42 -24.78
N SER A 199 -4.70 -11.44 -23.83
CA SER A 199 -6.14 -11.48 -24.11
C SER A 199 -6.91 -10.58 -23.13
N LYS A 200 -7.92 -9.89 -23.63
CA LYS A 200 -8.82 -9.05 -22.82
C LYS A 200 -10.21 -9.68 -22.78
N SER A 201 -10.75 -9.85 -21.57
CA SER A 201 -12.13 -10.29 -21.35
C SER A 201 -12.79 -9.39 -20.31
N GLY A 202 -13.72 -8.54 -20.74
CA GLY A 202 -14.37 -7.55 -19.88
C GLY A 202 -13.36 -6.59 -19.24
N ASN A 203 -13.30 -6.59 -17.91
CA ASN A 203 -12.38 -5.78 -17.10
C ASN A 203 -11.10 -6.52 -16.69
N LEU A 204 -10.85 -7.71 -17.25
CA LEU A 204 -9.66 -8.51 -16.99
C LEU A 204 -8.77 -8.56 -18.23
N ILE A 205 -7.47 -8.33 -18.05
CA ILE A 205 -6.44 -8.56 -19.08
C ILE A 205 -5.58 -9.73 -18.60
N THR A 206 -5.45 -10.76 -19.43
CA THR A 206 -4.67 -11.96 -19.14
C THR A 206 -3.44 -12.03 -20.04
N TYR A 207 -2.28 -12.26 -19.43
CA TYR A 207 -1.01 -12.51 -20.08
C TYR A 207 -0.53 -13.93 -19.77
N GLY A 208 -0.20 -14.68 -20.81
CA GLY A 208 0.22 -16.07 -20.72
C GLY A 208 -0.96 -17.05 -20.97
N PRO A 209 -0.71 -18.36 -20.83
CA PRO A 209 0.37 -18.95 -20.07
C PRO A 209 1.74 -18.83 -20.74
N PHE A 210 2.76 -18.55 -19.94
CA PHE A 210 4.17 -18.59 -20.33
C PHE A 210 4.84 -19.82 -19.75
N SER A 211 5.82 -20.37 -20.45
CA SER A 211 6.59 -21.54 -20.02
C SER A 211 8.08 -21.21 -19.82
N SER A 212 8.68 -21.85 -18.83
CA SER A 212 10.13 -21.85 -18.58
C SER A 212 10.78 -20.46 -18.54
N ILE A 213 10.28 -19.61 -17.64
CA ILE A 213 10.79 -18.25 -17.44
C ILE A 213 12.00 -18.28 -16.50
N PRO A 214 13.17 -17.74 -16.91
CA PRO A 214 14.38 -17.75 -16.09
C PRO A 214 14.27 -16.79 -14.88
N PRO A 215 15.09 -17.00 -13.84
CA PRO A 215 15.18 -16.10 -12.71
C PRO A 215 15.42 -14.64 -13.13
N HIS A 216 14.81 -13.70 -12.41
CA HIS A 216 14.95 -12.26 -12.61
C HIS A 216 14.62 -11.75 -14.03
N LYS A 217 13.82 -12.49 -14.80
CA LYS A 217 13.38 -12.03 -16.12
C LYS A 217 12.49 -10.79 -15.99
N GLN A 218 12.83 -9.75 -16.74
CA GLN A 218 12.05 -8.53 -16.84
C GLN A 218 11.63 -8.28 -18.29
N THR A 219 10.37 -7.92 -18.47
CA THR A 219 9.79 -7.43 -19.71
C THR A 219 8.69 -6.46 -19.33
N GLU A 220 8.92 -5.20 -19.65
CA GLU A 220 8.02 -4.11 -19.28
C GLU A 220 6.67 -4.28 -19.99
N PHE A 221 5.59 -3.95 -19.29
CA PHE A 221 4.30 -3.67 -19.89
C PHE A 221 3.64 -2.48 -19.23
N PHE A 222 2.66 -1.93 -19.93
CA PHE A 222 1.80 -0.89 -19.40
C PHE A 222 0.34 -1.19 -19.68
N VAL A 223 -0.52 -0.60 -18.85
CA VAL A 223 -1.97 -0.58 -19.06
C VAL A 223 -2.46 0.84 -18.82
N HIS A 224 -3.21 1.37 -19.78
CA HIS A 224 -3.82 2.70 -19.75
C HIS A 224 -5.34 2.57 -19.79
N TYR A 225 -6.00 2.97 -18.71
CA TYR A 225 -7.41 2.65 -18.48
C TYR A 225 -8.17 3.77 -17.78
N GLU A 226 -9.50 3.76 -17.89
CA GLU A 226 -10.38 4.72 -17.21
C GLU A 226 -10.49 4.42 -15.72
N ASN A 227 -10.27 5.44 -14.90
CA ASN A 227 -10.47 5.41 -13.45
C ASN A 227 -11.59 6.36 -13.04
N THR A 228 -12.44 5.91 -12.12
CA THR A 228 -13.63 6.64 -11.69
C THR A 228 -13.58 7.09 -10.23
N LYS A 229 -12.50 6.75 -9.52
CA LYS A 229 -12.30 7.07 -8.10
C LYS A 229 -11.24 8.18 -7.92
N PRO A 230 -11.35 9.02 -6.88
CA PRO A 230 -10.28 9.95 -6.55
C PRO A 230 -9.00 9.19 -6.17
N LEU A 231 -7.85 9.81 -6.47
CA LEU A 231 -6.52 9.34 -6.06
C LEU A 231 -6.08 10.21 -4.90
N LEU A 232 -6.17 9.66 -3.69
CA LEU A 232 -5.99 10.41 -2.46
C LEU A 232 -4.73 9.96 -1.73
N THR A 233 -3.93 10.93 -1.34
CA THR A 233 -2.71 10.73 -0.56
C THR A 233 -2.73 11.65 0.64
N PHE A 234 -2.65 11.06 1.83
CA PHE A 234 -2.37 11.78 3.05
C PHE A 234 -0.86 11.94 3.18
N SER A 235 -0.36 13.10 2.77
CA SER A 235 1.07 13.44 2.83
C SER A 235 1.58 13.37 4.28
N ARG A 236 0.70 13.76 5.22
CA ARG A 236 0.96 13.67 6.65
C ARG A 236 -0.33 13.41 7.42
N VAL A 237 -0.24 12.48 8.36
CA VAL A 237 -1.25 12.25 9.39
C VAL A 237 -0.59 12.35 10.75
N ARG A 238 -1.14 13.21 11.62
CA ARG A 238 -0.75 13.28 13.02
C ARG A 238 -1.96 12.94 13.87
N ARG A 239 -1.86 11.83 14.60
CA ARG A 239 -2.87 11.37 15.55
C ARG A 239 -2.37 11.62 16.96
N GLU A 240 -3.18 12.26 17.77
CA GLU A 240 -2.91 12.55 19.16
C GLU A 240 -3.97 11.90 20.04
N LEU A 241 -3.50 11.19 21.07
CA LEU A 241 -4.32 10.41 21.98
C LEU A 241 -4.01 10.86 23.40
N GLU A 242 -4.91 11.63 24.02
CA GLU A 242 -4.76 12.10 25.39
C GLU A 242 -5.58 11.24 26.35
N VAL A 243 -4.90 10.62 27.32
CA VAL A 243 -5.51 9.72 28.30
C VAL A 243 -5.83 10.50 29.57
N SER A 244 -7.11 10.61 29.93
CA SER A 244 -7.55 11.28 31.16
C SER A 244 -8.19 10.32 32.15
N HIS A 245 -7.53 10.12 33.29
CA HIS A 245 -8.11 9.34 34.41
C HIS A 245 -9.18 10.12 35.17
N TRP A 246 -9.09 11.46 35.18
CA TRP A 246 -10.07 12.32 35.83
C TRP A 246 -11.41 12.33 35.09
N GLY A 247 -11.36 12.45 33.75
CA GLY A 247 -12.55 12.46 32.89
C GLY A 247 -13.03 11.06 32.49
N GLY A 248 -12.23 10.02 32.75
CA GLY A 248 -12.52 8.66 32.30
C GLY A 248 -12.65 8.54 30.77
N ASN A 249 -11.98 9.43 30.02
CA ASN A 249 -12.07 9.50 28.57
C ASN A 249 -10.67 9.48 27.91
N LEU A 250 -10.69 9.08 26.64
CA LEU A 250 -9.58 9.14 25.72
C LEU A 250 -9.94 10.18 24.67
N ALA A 251 -9.30 11.35 24.72
CA ALA A 251 -9.50 12.38 23.72
C ALA A 251 -8.61 12.10 22.51
N VAL A 252 -9.21 12.09 21.32
CA VAL A 252 -8.50 11.85 20.06
C VAL A 252 -8.57 13.11 19.22
N GLU A 253 -7.42 13.59 18.74
CA GLU A 253 -7.32 14.67 17.76
C GLU A 253 -6.43 14.22 16.60
N GLU A 254 -6.93 14.36 15.37
CA GLU A 254 -6.24 13.93 14.16
C GLU A 254 -6.11 15.09 13.17
N HIS A 255 -4.87 15.39 12.79
CA HIS A 255 -4.52 16.40 11.79
C HIS A 255 -4.15 15.69 10.49
N PHE A 256 -4.75 16.13 9.39
CA PHE A 256 -4.57 15.56 8.07
C PHE A 256 -4.09 16.60 7.07
N GLU A 257 -3.05 16.24 6.32
CA GLU A 257 -2.63 16.95 5.10
C GLU A 257 -2.96 16.06 3.89
N LEU A 258 -4.08 16.33 3.24
CA LEU A 258 -4.57 15.57 2.10
C LEU A 258 -4.17 16.22 0.78
N LYS A 259 -3.76 15.40 -0.18
CA LYS A 259 -3.50 15.76 -1.56
C LYS A 259 -4.28 14.83 -2.49
N HIS A 260 -4.78 15.39 -3.59
CA HIS A 260 -5.38 14.62 -4.66
C HIS A 260 -4.37 14.42 -5.81
N ASP A 261 -3.78 13.23 -5.94
CA ASP A 261 -2.74 12.92 -6.94
C ASP A 261 -3.28 12.59 -8.35
N GLY A 262 -4.59 12.65 -8.52
CA GLY A 262 -5.21 12.53 -9.83
C GLY A 262 -4.87 13.65 -10.82
N ALA A 263 -5.38 13.50 -12.05
CA ALA A 263 -5.16 14.47 -13.11
C ALA A 263 -5.67 15.86 -12.72
N ARG A 264 -4.85 16.88 -12.98
CA ARG A 264 -5.15 18.27 -12.68
C ARG A 264 -6.31 18.75 -13.55
N ALA A 265 -7.29 19.40 -12.94
CA ALA A 265 -8.40 19.99 -13.69
C ALA A 265 -7.94 21.29 -14.36
N GLN A 266 -7.84 21.26 -15.69
CA GLN A 266 -7.50 22.41 -16.52
C GLN A 266 -8.17 22.24 -17.87
N ASP A 267 -8.87 23.26 -18.38
CA ASP A 267 -9.51 23.11 -19.69
C ASP A 267 -8.45 22.99 -20.79
N ILE A 268 -8.50 21.84 -21.46
CA ILE A 268 -7.75 21.57 -22.68
C ILE A 268 -8.53 22.20 -23.83
N CYS A 269 -7.88 23.07 -24.60
CA CYS A 269 -8.39 23.42 -25.93
C CYS A 269 -8.27 22.17 -26.81
N ILE A 270 -9.37 21.44 -27.00
CA ILE A 270 -9.49 20.52 -28.12
C ILE A 270 -9.70 21.43 -29.32
N LEU A 271 -8.65 21.65 -30.12
CA LEU A 271 -8.86 22.14 -31.48
C LEU A 271 -9.76 21.11 -32.16
N HIS A 272 -11.01 21.50 -32.44
CA HIS A 272 -11.82 20.76 -33.38
C HIS A 272 -11.03 20.71 -34.68
N ALA A 273 -10.78 19.50 -35.19
CA ALA A 273 -10.11 19.28 -36.47
C ALA A 273 -10.88 19.85 -37.69
N ALA A 274 -11.96 20.61 -37.46
CA ALA A 274 -12.83 21.17 -38.49
C ALA A 274 -12.36 22.54 -39.03
N ASP A 275 -11.39 23.21 -38.38
CA ASP A 275 -10.96 24.57 -38.78
C ASP A 275 -9.64 24.62 -39.58
N ILE A 276 -9.21 23.52 -40.19
CA ILE A 276 -8.10 23.52 -41.17
C ILE A 276 -8.62 23.10 -42.54
N THR A 277 -9.38 23.99 -43.17
CA THR A 277 -9.50 24.05 -44.63
C THR A 277 -8.69 25.24 -45.12
N VAL A 278 -7.36 25.14 -45.01
CA VAL A 278 -6.46 26.02 -45.75
C VAL A 278 -6.06 25.29 -47.02
N ASN A 279 -6.70 25.72 -48.10
CA ASN A 279 -6.45 25.30 -49.47
C ASN A 279 -5.07 25.86 -49.90
N LEU A 280 -3.99 25.10 -49.70
CA LEU A 280 -2.67 25.43 -50.26
C LEU A 280 -1.96 24.16 -50.73
N PRO A 281 -1.54 24.08 -52.01
CA PRO A 281 -0.60 23.07 -52.45
C PRO A 281 0.81 23.49 -52.00
N PHE A 282 1.65 22.50 -51.68
CA PHE A 282 3.08 22.59 -51.34
C PHE A 282 3.50 22.75 -49.87
N LEU A 283 4.33 21.76 -49.47
CA LEU A 283 5.24 21.64 -48.32
C LEU A 283 4.62 21.79 -46.92
N ILE A 284 4.57 20.68 -46.17
CA ILE A 284 4.34 20.67 -44.72
C ILE A 284 5.71 20.70 -44.01
N PRO A 285 6.19 21.83 -43.48
CA PRO A 285 7.20 21.80 -42.44
C PRO A 285 6.51 21.47 -41.10
N SER A 286 7.11 20.53 -40.37
CA SER A 286 6.87 20.18 -38.96
C SER A 286 5.94 21.13 -38.17
N ILE A 287 4.74 20.63 -37.83
CA ILE A 287 3.80 21.32 -36.93
C ILE A 287 4.49 21.57 -35.58
N PRO A 288 4.63 22.81 -35.11
CA PRO A 288 5.21 23.10 -33.82
C PRO A 288 4.26 22.62 -32.70
N HIS A 289 4.78 21.80 -31.79
CA HIS A 289 4.11 21.23 -30.61
C HIS A 289 3.60 22.26 -29.57
N SER A 290 3.48 23.55 -29.90
CA SER A 290 3.26 24.64 -28.94
C SER A 290 1.95 25.43 -29.10
N LEU A 291 0.96 24.96 -29.87
CA LEU A 291 -0.27 25.71 -30.15
C LEU A 291 -1.47 25.41 -29.24
N CYS A 292 -1.32 24.63 -28.16
CA CYS A 292 -2.35 24.49 -27.12
C CYS A 292 -1.87 25.17 -25.82
N ARG A 293 -2.08 26.48 -25.73
CA ARG A 293 -1.80 27.25 -24.51
C ARG A 293 -3.00 27.11 -23.57
N LEU A 294 -2.87 26.24 -22.57
CA LEU A 294 -3.84 25.90 -21.53
C LEU A 294 -4.57 27.15 -20.97
N LYS A 295 -5.88 27.23 -21.18
CA LYS A 295 -6.72 28.32 -20.62
C LYS A 295 -8.05 27.76 -20.17
N GLY A 296 -8.08 27.25 -18.94
CA GLY A 296 -9.31 27.02 -18.19
C GLY A 296 -9.05 27.02 -16.71
N GLN A 297 -9.79 27.84 -15.97
CA GLN A 297 -9.85 27.80 -14.52
C GLN A 297 -11.08 27.01 -14.10
N PHE A 298 -11.15 26.59 -12.84
CA PHE A 298 -12.33 25.93 -12.29
C PHE A 298 -13.60 26.75 -12.55
N SER A 299 -14.63 26.13 -13.14
CA SER A 299 -15.94 26.69 -13.37
C SER A 299 -16.98 26.05 -12.45
N ARG A 300 -17.53 26.85 -11.53
CA ARG A 300 -18.58 26.40 -10.59
C ARG A 300 -19.85 25.95 -11.33
N ILE A 301 -20.20 26.63 -12.42
CA ILE A 301 -21.38 26.30 -13.24
C ILE A 301 -21.21 24.93 -13.88
N GLN A 302 -20.06 24.68 -14.52
CA GLN A 302 -19.76 23.36 -15.08
C GLN A 302 -19.72 22.28 -14.01
N PHE A 303 -19.22 22.58 -12.80
CA PHE A 303 -19.21 21.61 -11.70
C PHE A 303 -20.63 21.24 -11.27
N GLN A 304 -21.50 22.24 -11.10
CA GLN A 304 -22.91 22.01 -10.78
C GLN A 304 -23.63 21.25 -11.89
N GLN A 305 -23.39 21.59 -13.16
CA GLN A 305 -23.93 20.86 -14.31
C GLN A 305 -23.43 19.41 -14.37
N SER A 306 -22.14 19.18 -14.10
CA SER A 306 -21.52 17.85 -14.15
C SER A 306 -22.14 16.87 -13.16
N ALA A 307 -22.69 17.36 -12.04
CA ALA A 307 -23.40 16.54 -11.06
C ALA A 307 -24.67 15.89 -11.64
N TYR A 308 -25.26 16.46 -12.68
CA TYR A 308 -26.42 15.89 -13.39
C TYR A 308 -26.02 14.92 -14.51
N VAL A 309 -24.81 15.06 -15.06
CA VAL A 309 -24.34 14.30 -16.23
C VAL A 309 -23.59 13.03 -15.81
N HIS A 310 -22.84 13.07 -14.70
CA HIS A 310 -21.98 11.98 -14.26
C HIS A 310 -22.30 11.54 -12.83
N HIS A 311 -22.71 10.27 -12.69
CA HIS A 311 -22.95 9.64 -11.39
C HIS A 311 -21.64 9.31 -10.64
N GLN A 312 -20.52 9.13 -11.36
CA GLN A 312 -19.20 8.90 -10.81
C GLN A 312 -18.29 10.08 -11.15
N THR A 313 -17.63 10.65 -10.13
CA THR A 313 -16.72 11.77 -10.28
C THR A 313 -15.38 11.46 -9.65
N ILE A 314 -14.31 11.81 -10.35
CA ILE A 314 -12.93 11.76 -9.86
C ILE A 314 -12.68 12.77 -8.73
N VAL A 315 -13.61 13.69 -8.52
CA VAL A 315 -13.56 14.76 -7.55
C VAL A 315 -13.94 14.24 -6.17
N LEU A 316 -13.13 14.56 -5.16
CA LEU A 316 -13.48 14.27 -3.77
C LEU A 316 -14.47 15.32 -3.25
N LYS A 317 -15.65 14.85 -2.83
CA LYS A 317 -16.73 15.69 -2.26
C LYS A 317 -16.89 15.50 -0.75
N ALA A 318 -16.64 14.30 -0.27
CA ALA A 318 -16.80 13.92 1.13
C ALA A 318 -15.85 12.77 1.47
N LEU A 319 -15.39 12.75 2.71
CA LEU A 319 -14.64 11.66 3.32
C LEU A 319 -15.50 11.04 4.41
N THR A 320 -15.46 9.73 4.55
CA THR A 320 -16.19 9.02 5.60
C THR A 320 -15.19 8.25 6.45
N PHE A 321 -15.10 8.63 7.72
CA PHE A 321 -14.29 7.97 8.73
C PHE A 321 -15.16 7.02 9.53
N LYS A 322 -14.69 5.79 9.71
CA LYS A 322 -15.27 4.83 10.65
C LYS A 322 -14.53 5.00 11.95
N LEU A 323 -15.23 5.49 12.97
CA LEU A 323 -14.68 5.72 14.29
C LEU A 323 -15.05 4.55 15.21
N PRO A 324 -14.30 4.32 16.31
CA PRO A 324 -14.66 3.31 17.28
C PRO A 324 -16.06 3.54 17.88
N ALA A 325 -16.68 2.46 18.35
CA ALA A 325 -17.98 2.53 19.02
C ALA A 325 -17.86 3.36 20.32
N GLY A 326 -18.87 4.19 20.59
CA GLY A 326 -18.87 5.08 21.76
C GLY A 326 -18.15 6.42 21.56
N ALA A 327 -17.68 6.73 20.35
CA ALA A 327 -17.18 8.07 20.05
C ALA A 327 -18.26 9.13 20.31
N SER A 328 -17.89 10.26 20.92
CA SER A 328 -18.76 11.39 21.23
C SER A 328 -18.07 12.72 20.93
N ASP A 329 -18.87 13.80 20.93
CA ASP A 329 -18.40 15.19 20.84
C ASP A 329 -17.43 15.47 19.68
N PRO A 330 -17.76 15.07 18.44
CA PRO A 330 -16.89 15.33 17.31
C PRO A 330 -16.83 16.84 17.02
N TYR A 331 -15.66 17.33 16.67
CA TYR A 331 -15.49 18.65 16.07
C TYR A 331 -14.66 18.54 14.80
N TYR A 332 -14.90 19.45 13.86
CA TYR A 332 -14.24 19.49 12.56
C TYR A 332 -13.84 20.92 12.22
N ARG A 333 -12.53 21.13 12.09
CA ARG A 333 -11.94 22.46 11.91
C ARG A 333 -10.83 22.42 10.88
N ASP A 334 -10.63 23.53 10.19
CA ASP A 334 -9.44 23.77 9.41
C ASP A 334 -8.61 24.90 10.01
N GLU A 335 -7.54 25.31 9.32
CA GLU A 335 -6.63 26.37 9.76
C GLU A 335 -7.34 27.72 9.98
N ILE A 336 -8.48 27.94 9.31
CA ILE A 336 -9.24 29.21 9.36
C ILE A 336 -10.38 29.14 10.39
N GLY A 337 -10.83 27.94 10.76
CA GLY A 337 -11.74 27.73 11.87
C GLY A 337 -12.73 26.60 11.64
N ASN A 338 -13.92 26.73 12.22
CA ASN A 338 -14.93 25.67 12.17
C ASN A 338 -15.45 25.44 10.74
N VAL A 339 -15.65 24.16 10.40
CA VAL A 339 -16.29 23.74 9.16
C VAL A 339 -17.57 23.01 9.52
N SER A 340 -18.73 23.60 9.21
CA SER A 340 -20.05 23.08 9.60
C SER A 340 -20.55 21.93 8.72
N THR A 341 -19.88 21.65 7.60
CA THR A 341 -20.27 20.63 6.63
C THR A 341 -19.78 19.23 7.05
N SER A 342 -20.21 18.78 8.22
CA SER A 342 -19.97 17.43 8.75
C SER A 342 -21.28 16.74 9.13
N ASN A 343 -21.30 15.42 9.10
CA ASN A 343 -22.43 14.60 9.50
C ASN A 343 -21.92 13.44 10.35
N PHE A 344 -22.31 13.42 11.62
CA PHE A 344 -21.90 12.43 12.59
C PHE A 344 -23.07 11.50 12.92
N ARG A 345 -22.84 10.20 12.85
CA ARG A 345 -23.83 9.18 13.18
C ARG A 345 -23.19 8.15 14.10
N ALA A 346 -23.57 8.21 15.37
CA ALA A 346 -23.22 7.20 16.36
C ALA A 346 -24.32 6.13 16.41
N THR A 347 -23.95 4.87 16.21
CA THR A 347 -24.78 3.70 16.51
C THR A 347 -24.07 2.85 17.55
N PRO A 348 -24.78 1.96 18.29
CA PRO A 348 -24.14 1.12 19.29
C PRO A 348 -23.04 0.18 18.74
N ARG A 349 -23.03 -0.08 17.44
CA ARG A 349 -22.07 -0.98 16.77
C ARG A 349 -21.04 -0.25 15.92
N GLU A 350 -21.41 0.90 15.36
CA GLU A 350 -20.56 1.64 14.41
C GLU A 350 -20.78 3.13 14.58
N THR A 351 -19.69 3.88 14.63
CA THR A 351 -19.74 5.34 14.57
C THR A 351 -19.14 5.81 13.27
N THR A 352 -19.86 6.68 12.54
CA THR A 352 -19.40 7.22 11.26
C THR A 352 -19.36 8.73 11.31
N LEU A 353 -18.26 9.30 10.84
CA LEU A 353 -18.06 10.73 10.70
C LEU A 353 -17.83 11.04 9.22
N GLU A 354 -18.82 11.66 8.59
CA GLU A 354 -18.72 12.15 7.23
C GLU A 354 -18.27 13.62 7.25
N LEU A 355 -17.11 13.91 6.66
CA LEU A 355 -16.55 15.25 6.57
C LEU A 355 -16.59 15.72 5.11
N ARG A 356 -17.17 16.90 4.86
CA ARG A 356 -17.12 17.56 3.55
C ARG A 356 -16.18 18.75 3.62
N PRO A 357 -15.09 18.77 2.83
CA PRO A 357 -14.22 19.94 2.69
C PRO A 357 -14.97 21.18 2.22
N ARG A 358 -14.42 22.39 2.47
CA ARG A 358 -15.04 23.67 2.04
C ARG A 358 -15.20 23.77 0.52
N TYR A 359 -14.34 23.10 -0.23
CA TYR A 359 -14.34 23.05 -1.68
C TYR A 359 -14.16 21.61 -2.17
N PRO A 360 -14.70 21.25 -3.33
CA PRO A 360 -14.40 19.95 -3.95
C PRO A 360 -12.91 19.83 -4.28
N LEU A 361 -12.25 18.71 -3.96
CA LEU A 361 -10.85 18.52 -4.35
C LEU A 361 -10.77 17.86 -5.72
N PHE A 362 -10.23 18.61 -6.69
CA PHE A 362 -9.77 18.10 -7.97
C PHE A 362 -8.31 17.65 -7.88
N GLY A 363 -7.82 16.95 -8.91
CA GLY A 363 -6.41 16.60 -8.99
C GLY A 363 -5.49 17.81 -8.87
N GLY A 364 -4.39 17.64 -8.13
CA GLY A 364 -3.44 18.67 -7.76
C GLY A 364 -3.84 19.56 -6.59
N TRP A 365 -5.08 19.46 -6.07
CA TRP A 365 -5.51 20.29 -4.94
C TRP A 365 -5.16 19.62 -3.61
N ASN A 366 -4.86 20.45 -2.62
CA ASN A 366 -4.55 20.05 -1.26
C ASN A 366 -5.66 20.51 -0.32
N TYR A 367 -5.84 19.82 0.80
CA TYR A 367 -6.72 20.26 1.88
C TYR A 367 -6.14 19.83 3.22
N THR A 368 -6.05 20.78 4.14
CA THR A 368 -5.58 20.57 5.51
C THR A 368 -6.73 20.77 6.47
N TRP A 369 -6.88 19.86 7.42
CA TRP A 369 -7.86 19.99 8.49
C TRP A 369 -7.45 19.17 9.70
N TYR A 370 -8.14 19.41 10.81
CA TYR A 370 -8.10 18.54 11.96
C TYR A 370 -9.50 18.28 12.47
N HIS A 371 -9.67 17.12 13.07
CA HIS A 371 -10.91 16.77 13.73
C HIS A 371 -10.59 15.99 14.98
N GLY A 372 -11.47 16.05 15.96
CA GLY A 372 -11.31 15.28 17.18
C GLY A 372 -12.62 14.81 17.72
N TYR A 373 -12.55 13.85 18.63
CA TYR A 373 -13.68 13.18 19.26
C TYR A 373 -13.21 12.55 20.58
N ASN A 374 -14.15 12.32 21.48
CA ASN A 374 -13.91 11.64 22.75
C ASN A 374 -14.30 10.17 22.65
N LEU A 375 -13.56 9.31 23.34
CA LEU A 375 -13.86 7.89 23.52
C LEU A 375 -13.92 7.56 25.01
N PRO A 376 -14.75 6.59 25.42
CA PRO A 376 -14.77 6.12 26.80
C PRO A 376 -13.49 5.31 27.10
N LEU A 377 -12.79 5.66 28.18
CA LEU A 377 -11.45 5.10 28.47
C LEU A 377 -11.50 3.62 28.86
N ASP A 378 -12.60 3.16 29.45
CA ASP A 378 -12.82 1.79 29.90
C ASP A 378 -12.77 0.74 28.78
N ALA A 379 -13.04 1.14 27.54
CA ALA A 379 -12.94 0.29 26.36
C ALA A 379 -11.48 0.04 25.93
N PHE A 380 -10.57 0.99 26.20
CA PHE A 380 -9.20 0.98 25.69
C PHE A 380 -8.13 0.75 26.76
N ALA A 381 -8.39 1.15 28.01
CA ALA A 381 -7.47 0.99 29.12
C ALA A 381 -7.99 -0.04 30.13
N ARG A 382 -7.12 -0.97 30.54
CA ARG A 382 -7.39 -1.93 31.61
C ARG A 382 -6.39 -1.73 32.74
N SER A 383 -6.87 -1.82 33.99
CA SER A 383 -6.01 -1.74 35.17
C SER A 383 -5.84 -3.11 35.81
N ARG A 384 -4.61 -3.41 36.24
CA ARG A 384 -4.31 -4.55 37.10
C ARG A 384 -4.22 -4.06 38.55
N LYS A 385 -5.34 -4.20 39.28
CA LYS A 385 -5.51 -3.69 40.65
C LYS A 385 -4.40 -4.09 41.62
N GLU A 386 -3.84 -5.29 41.47
CA GLU A 386 -2.78 -5.84 42.32
C GLU A 386 -1.44 -5.13 42.17
N THR A 387 -1.18 -4.55 41.00
CA THR A 387 0.14 -3.99 40.63
C THR A 387 0.12 -2.49 40.35
N GLY A 388 -1.07 -1.87 40.27
CA GLY A 388 -1.22 -0.47 39.86
C GLY A 388 -0.88 -0.21 38.39
N VAL A 389 -0.64 -1.25 37.58
CA VAL A 389 -0.27 -1.13 36.16
C VAL A 389 -1.51 -0.95 35.30
N TYR A 390 -1.43 0.00 34.38
CA TYR A 390 -2.43 0.26 33.35
C TYR A 390 -1.92 -0.19 31.98
N VAL A 391 -2.77 -0.88 31.23
CA VAL A 391 -2.47 -1.32 29.86
C VAL A 391 -3.43 -0.62 28.92
N LEU A 392 -2.87 0.24 28.06
CA LEU A 392 -3.60 0.93 27.00
C LEU A 392 -3.47 0.15 25.68
N ASN A 393 -4.60 -0.18 25.06
CA ASN A 393 -4.65 -0.78 23.74
C ASN A 393 -5.46 0.12 22.81
N VAL A 394 -4.78 0.78 21.87
CA VAL A 394 -5.36 1.74 20.93
C VAL A 394 -4.91 1.42 19.50
N PRO A 395 -5.78 1.59 18.49
CA PRO A 395 -5.40 1.41 17.10
C PRO A 395 -4.36 2.45 16.69
N PHE A 396 -3.34 2.05 15.92
CA PHE A 396 -2.31 2.96 15.42
C PHE A 396 -2.92 4.05 14.51
N LEU A 397 -3.73 3.64 13.53
CA LEU A 397 -4.42 4.54 12.61
C LEU A 397 -5.79 3.95 12.24
N GLU A 398 -6.80 4.80 12.11
CA GLU A 398 -8.08 4.38 11.57
C GLU A 398 -7.98 4.11 10.05
N THR A 399 -8.77 3.15 9.56
CA THR A 399 -8.71 2.78 8.15
C THR A 399 -9.34 3.86 7.27
N ILE A 400 -8.55 4.46 6.38
CA ILE A 400 -9.06 5.38 5.37
C ILE A 400 -9.22 4.62 4.04
N ALA A 401 -10.46 4.55 3.56
CA ALA A 401 -10.76 3.78 2.36
C ALA A 401 -10.14 4.43 1.11
N ASN A 402 -9.44 3.62 0.29
CA ASN A 402 -8.88 4.02 -1.00
C ASN A 402 -7.93 5.24 -0.96
N ALA A 403 -7.16 5.40 0.11
CA ALA A 403 -6.12 6.42 0.21
C ALA A 403 -4.79 5.83 0.67
N THR A 404 -3.69 6.52 0.34
CA THR A 404 -2.34 6.22 0.82
C THR A 404 -1.95 7.19 1.93
N VAL A 405 -1.00 6.79 2.77
CA VAL A 405 -0.44 7.63 3.83
C VAL A 405 1.07 7.59 3.71
N ASP A 406 1.69 8.75 3.50
CA ASP A 406 3.15 8.84 3.31
C ASP A 406 3.88 8.92 4.65
N ARG A 407 3.30 9.68 5.59
CA ARG A 407 3.86 9.85 6.93
C ARG A 407 2.77 9.85 8.00
N ALA A 408 2.78 8.85 8.87
CA ALA A 408 1.93 8.80 10.05
C ALA A 408 2.76 9.04 11.33
N ILE A 409 2.27 9.90 12.21
CA ILE A 409 2.85 10.17 13.53
C ILE A 409 1.75 9.98 14.57
N VAL A 410 1.97 9.07 15.51
CA VAL A 410 1.05 8.85 16.64
C VAL A 410 1.71 9.36 17.92
N ARG A 411 1.05 10.28 18.60
CA ARG A 411 1.47 10.84 19.89
C ARG A 411 0.49 10.39 20.96
N ILE A 412 0.97 9.65 21.94
CA ILE A 412 0.18 9.25 23.11
C ILE A 412 0.61 10.13 24.28
N VAL A 413 -0.34 10.91 24.80
CA VAL A 413 -0.16 11.77 25.97
C VAL A 413 -0.71 11.03 27.18
N LEU A 414 0.19 10.60 28.05
CA LEU A 414 -0.15 9.91 29.29
C LEU A 414 -0.37 10.92 30.43
N PRO A 415 -1.14 10.55 31.47
CA PRO A 415 -1.32 11.40 32.64
C PRO A 415 -0.01 11.63 33.38
N GLU A 416 0.04 12.71 34.16
CA GLU A 416 1.13 12.98 35.07
C GLU A 416 1.33 11.82 36.05
N GLY A 417 2.57 11.36 36.20
CA GLY A 417 2.93 10.23 37.08
C GLY A 417 2.94 8.85 36.41
N ALA A 418 2.69 8.75 35.09
CA ALA A 418 2.99 7.53 34.36
C ALA A 418 4.52 7.31 34.30
N THR A 419 4.99 6.16 34.79
CA THR A 419 6.41 5.78 34.88
C THR A 419 6.70 4.48 34.19
#